data_AF-A0A7K3L4Y9-F1
#
_entry.id   AF-A0A7K3L4Y9-F1
#
_cell.length_a   1.000
_cell.length_b   1.000
_cell.length_c   1.000
_cell.angle_alpha   90.00
_cell.angle_beta   90.00
_cell.angle_gamma   90.00
#
_symmetry.space_group_name_H-M   'P 1'
#
loop_
_entity.id
_entity.type
_entity.pdbx_description
1 polymer ?
#
loop_
_entity_poly.entity_id
_entity_poly.type
_entity_poly.pdbx_seq_one_letter_code
_entity_poly.pdbx_strand_id
1 'polypeptide(L)'
;GRLTRLGRGRWVDSGVLGRLRSRSLARARDAVRPVPSAAYATLLLDRQGVPAVGEPAPLRGVDGVAQVIAQFEGTFLPAAQWESTLLPTRVPGYRPSLLDELIASGEVVWVGAPAEGAAGADAASTPGRIAFFPTDSPLAPQPFAGQDALGEEVSSMPGCADEDELTVAGAVRLVLARQGALPFARIVEGVRRAVGEERAGERAVAEALAALAWAGEATSDVLAFPRAGGL
;
A
#
# COMPACT_ATOMS: atom_id res chain seq x y z
N GLY A 1 58.24 -6.19 -25.74
CA GLY A 1 56.98 -6.50 -25.03
C GLY A 1 56.04 -7.24 -25.97
N ARG A 2 55.26 -8.22 -25.48
CA ARG A 2 54.28 -8.92 -26.30
C ARG A 2 53.01 -8.06 -26.34
N LEU A 3 52.54 -7.67 -27.53
CA LEU A 3 51.35 -6.84 -27.66
C LEU A 3 50.09 -7.71 -27.70
N THR A 4 49.06 -7.30 -26.96
CA THR A 4 47.73 -7.92 -26.92
C THR A 4 46.71 -6.95 -27.52
N ARG A 5 45.85 -7.43 -28.41
CA ARG A 5 44.79 -6.62 -29.04
C ARG A 5 43.62 -6.43 -28.06
N LEU A 6 43.21 -5.18 -27.83
CA LEU A 6 42.07 -4.82 -26.96
C LEU A 6 40.79 -4.45 -27.72
N GLY A 7 40.87 -4.29 -29.05
CA GLY A 7 39.75 -3.89 -29.90
C GLY A 7 40.23 -3.54 -31.32
N ARG A 8 39.35 -3.03 -32.18
CA ARG A 8 39.76 -2.54 -33.51
C ARG A 8 40.78 -1.40 -33.35
N GLY A 9 41.95 -1.57 -33.96
CA GLY A 9 43.03 -0.59 -33.97
C GLY A 9 43.73 -0.32 -32.63
N ARG A 10 43.44 -1.07 -31.55
CA ARG A 10 44.02 -0.83 -30.22
C ARG A 10 44.81 -2.03 -29.70
N TRP A 11 46.04 -1.77 -29.28
CA TRP A 11 46.99 -2.75 -28.74
C TRP A 11 47.56 -2.25 -27.43
N VAL A 12 47.89 -3.18 -26.53
CA VAL A 12 48.53 -2.89 -25.24
C VAL A 12 49.66 -3.88 -24.99
N ASP A 13 50.70 -3.48 -24.29
CA ASP A 13 51.69 -4.43 -23.79
C ASP A 13 51.07 -5.40 -22.78
N SER A 14 51.35 -6.69 -22.93
CA SER A 14 50.77 -7.74 -22.09
C SER A 14 51.11 -7.57 -20.61
N GLY A 15 52.29 -7.04 -20.29
CA GLY A 15 52.72 -6.74 -18.92
C GLY A 15 51.94 -5.56 -18.33
N VAL A 16 51.66 -4.53 -19.12
CA VAL A 16 50.79 -3.40 -18.71
C VAL A 16 49.37 -3.87 -18.46
N LEU A 17 48.80 -4.68 -19.37
CA LEU A 17 47.45 -5.23 -19.22
C LEU A 17 47.32 -6.13 -17.99
N GLY A 18 48.33 -6.97 -17.73
CA GLY A 18 48.39 -7.80 -16.53
C GLY A 18 48.34 -6.96 -15.25
N ARG A 19 49.16 -5.90 -15.17
CA ARG A 19 49.15 -4.99 -14.00
C ARG A 19 47.80 -4.27 -13.83
N LEU A 20 47.19 -3.80 -14.92
CA LEU A 20 45.87 -3.15 -14.88
C LEU A 20 44.79 -4.10 -14.39
N ARG A 21 44.76 -5.35 -14.89
CA ARG A 21 43.82 -6.38 -14.41
C ARG A 21 44.03 -6.69 -12.94
N SER A 22 45.27 -6.93 -12.50
CA SER A 22 45.56 -7.23 -11.10
C SER A 22 45.13 -6.11 -10.15
N ARG A 23 45.38 -4.84 -10.51
CA ARG A 23 44.93 -3.68 -9.71
C ARG A 23 43.41 -3.53 -9.70
N SER A 24 42.75 -3.74 -10.85
CA SER A 24 41.29 -3.68 -10.93
C SER A 24 40.64 -4.77 -10.08
N LEU A 25 41.22 -5.98 -10.12
CA LEU A 25 40.72 -7.12 -9.37
C LEU A 25 41.01 -7.01 -7.87
N ALA A 26 42.14 -6.42 -7.47
CA ALA A 26 42.42 -6.08 -6.08
C ALA A 26 41.40 -5.06 -5.54
N ARG A 27 41.09 -4.00 -6.29
CA ARG A 27 40.05 -3.02 -5.92
C ARG A 27 38.66 -3.67 -5.82
N ALA A 28 38.29 -4.53 -6.78
CA ALA A 28 37.01 -5.24 -6.74
C ALA A 28 36.92 -6.17 -5.52
N ARG A 29 37.99 -6.90 -5.19
CA ARG A 29 38.06 -7.74 -3.98
C ARG A 29 37.96 -6.92 -2.69
N ASP A 30 38.58 -5.75 -2.67
CA ASP A 30 38.52 -4.86 -1.51
C ASP A 30 37.12 -4.29 -1.29
N ALA A 31 36.43 -3.93 -2.38
CA ALA A 31 35.06 -3.42 -2.34
C ALA A 31 34.02 -4.46 -1.88
N VAL A 32 34.30 -5.76 -2.06
CA VAL A 32 33.42 -6.87 -1.65
C VAL A 32 33.98 -7.58 -0.41
N ARG A 33 34.87 -6.93 0.34
CA ARG A 33 35.41 -7.50 1.57
C ARG A 33 34.26 -7.75 2.57
N PRO A 34 34.19 -8.94 3.20
CA PRO A 34 33.19 -9.20 4.22
C PRO A 34 33.25 -8.16 5.33
N VAL A 35 32.08 -7.67 5.74
CA VAL A 35 31.92 -6.76 6.87
C VAL A 35 31.39 -7.53 8.08
N PRO A 36 31.64 -7.07 9.31
CA PRO A 36 30.96 -7.60 10.49
C PRO A 36 29.44 -7.49 10.32
N SER A 37 28.69 -8.45 10.85
CA SER A 37 27.22 -8.46 10.80
C SER A 37 26.60 -7.19 11.37
N ALA A 38 27.22 -6.60 12.40
CA ALA A 38 26.80 -5.34 12.99
C ALA A 38 26.81 -4.17 11.99
N ALA A 39 27.83 -4.08 11.13
CA ALA A 39 27.91 -3.02 10.13
C ALA A 39 26.80 -3.13 9.08
N TYR A 40 26.45 -4.37 8.70
CA TYR A 40 25.32 -4.62 7.81
C TYR A 40 23.98 -4.28 8.48
N ALA A 41 23.80 -4.62 9.76
CA ALA A 41 22.60 -4.29 10.51
C ALA A 41 22.39 -2.77 10.63
N THR A 42 23.43 -2.01 10.96
CA THR A 42 23.36 -0.53 11.00
C THR A 42 23.00 0.05 9.63
N LEU A 43 23.68 -0.40 8.56
CA LEU A 43 23.36 0.04 7.20
C LEU A 43 21.89 -0.22 6.84
N LEU A 44 21.35 -1.39 7.20
CA LEU A 44 19.95 -1.71 6.95
C LEU A 44 19.01 -0.79 7.74
N LEU A 45 19.25 -0.58 9.03
CA LEU A 45 18.40 0.27 9.86
C LEU A 45 18.38 1.72 9.38
N ASP A 46 19.55 2.25 9.01
CA ASP A 46 19.66 3.59 8.41
C ASP A 46 18.83 3.69 7.12
N ARG A 47 18.91 2.66 6.26
CA ARG A 47 18.10 2.62 5.02
C ARG A 47 16.62 2.46 5.29
N GLN A 48 16.25 1.82 6.40
CA GLN A 48 14.85 1.66 6.84
C GLN A 48 14.33 2.88 7.62
N GLY A 49 15.11 3.96 7.71
CA GLY A 49 14.73 5.19 8.40
C GLY A 49 14.56 5.02 9.91
N VAL A 50 15.13 3.95 10.49
CA VAL A 50 15.06 3.70 11.93
C VAL A 50 16.25 4.39 12.59
N PRO A 51 16.03 5.40 13.45
CA PRO A 51 17.12 6.13 14.07
C PRO A 51 17.93 5.22 15.00
N ALA A 52 19.25 5.40 14.99
CA ALA A 52 20.12 4.76 15.97
C ALA A 52 19.78 5.23 17.39
N VAL A 53 19.98 4.34 18.37
CA VAL A 53 19.66 4.65 19.77
C VAL A 53 20.50 5.85 20.24
N GLY A 54 19.81 6.92 20.65
CA GLY A 54 20.44 8.15 21.14
C GLY A 54 20.71 9.20 20.07
N GLU A 55 20.42 8.91 18.79
CA GLU A 55 20.53 9.90 17.71
C GLU A 55 19.18 10.60 17.47
N PRO A 56 19.19 11.88 17.05
CA PRO A 56 17.97 12.57 16.67
C PRO A 56 17.36 11.91 15.44
N ALA A 57 16.10 11.47 15.56
CA ALA A 57 15.40 10.94 14.40
C ALA A 57 15.22 12.01 13.32
N PRO A 58 15.55 11.69 12.05
CA PRO A 58 15.45 12.65 10.96
C PRO A 58 13.99 12.97 10.60
N LEU A 59 13.06 12.06 10.89
CA LEU A 59 11.64 12.20 10.52
C LEU A 59 10.82 12.75 11.69
N ARG A 60 10.00 13.77 11.41
CA ARG A 60 9.14 14.46 12.40
C ARG A 60 7.84 14.93 11.75
N GLY A 61 6.80 15.02 12.57
CA GLY A 61 5.53 15.62 12.15
C GLY A 61 4.87 14.89 10.98
N VAL A 62 4.05 15.63 10.23
CA VAL A 62 3.28 15.14 9.09
C VAL A 62 4.20 14.70 7.94
N ASP A 63 5.19 15.53 7.59
CA ASP A 63 6.18 15.22 6.54
C ASP A 63 6.93 13.91 6.83
N GLY A 64 7.30 13.68 8.10
CA GLY A 64 7.93 12.44 8.52
C GLY A 64 7.03 11.22 8.31
N VAL A 65 5.73 11.34 8.59
CA VAL A 65 4.75 10.27 8.34
C VAL A 65 4.60 10.04 6.83
N ALA A 66 4.47 11.09 6.02
CA ALA A 66 4.38 10.98 4.56
C ALA A 66 5.60 10.27 3.97
N GLN A 67 6.81 10.59 4.45
CA GLN A 67 8.03 9.92 4.00
C GLN A 67 8.07 8.43 4.37
N VAL A 68 7.59 8.06 5.57
CA VAL A 68 7.48 6.63 5.96
C VAL A 68 6.44 5.92 5.08
N ILE A 69 5.30 6.55 4.79
CA ILE A 69 4.28 5.99 3.91
C ILE A 69 4.82 5.75 2.52
N ALA A 70 5.50 6.73 1.92
CA ALA A 70 6.13 6.59 0.61
C ALA A 70 7.17 5.44 0.59
N GLN A 71 7.92 5.24 1.68
CA GLN A 71 8.87 4.14 1.79
C GLN A 71 8.19 2.76 1.89
N PHE A 72 7.04 2.67 2.56
CA PHE A 72 6.30 1.43 2.80
C PHE A 72 5.08 1.28 1.90
N GLU A 73 5.03 2.03 0.81
CA GLU A 73 3.92 2.02 -0.14
C GLU A 73 3.61 0.59 -0.60
N GLY A 74 2.32 0.25 -0.60
CA GLY A 74 1.85 -1.09 -1.01
C GLY A 74 2.12 -2.21 0.00
N THR A 75 2.70 -1.92 1.17
CA THR A 75 2.91 -2.94 2.22
C THR A 75 1.63 -3.14 3.03
N PHE A 76 1.04 -4.33 2.95
CA PHE A 76 -0.13 -4.69 3.76
C PHE A 76 0.26 -5.13 5.16
N LEU A 77 -0.16 -4.37 6.17
CA LEU A 77 0.01 -4.70 7.59
C LEU A 77 -1.33 -4.59 8.32
N PRO A 78 -1.54 -5.31 9.44
CA PRO A 78 -2.67 -5.05 10.32
C PRO A 78 -2.76 -3.56 10.67
N ALA A 79 -3.98 -3.01 10.64
CA ALA A 79 -4.20 -1.57 10.88
C ALA A 79 -3.50 -1.07 12.16
N ALA A 80 -3.58 -1.86 13.24
CA ALA A 80 -2.96 -1.53 14.52
C ALA A 80 -1.41 -1.50 14.47
N GLN A 81 -0.76 -2.28 13.60
CA GLN A 81 0.70 -2.35 13.54
C GLN A 81 1.32 -1.07 12.97
N TRP A 82 0.62 -0.39 12.06
CA TRP A 82 1.04 0.92 11.54
C TRP A 82 1.23 1.93 12.66
N GLU A 83 0.24 2.06 13.54
CA GLU A 83 0.19 3.11 14.56
C GLU A 83 0.81 2.72 15.90
N SER A 84 0.95 1.41 16.18
CA SER A 84 1.59 0.93 17.41
C SER A 84 3.10 0.72 17.28
N THR A 85 3.58 0.39 16.07
CA THR A 85 4.97 -0.05 15.88
C THR A 85 5.65 0.70 14.74
N LEU A 86 5.10 0.65 13.52
CA LEU A 86 5.82 1.12 12.33
C LEU A 86 6.10 2.62 12.35
N LEU A 87 5.05 3.44 12.55
CA LEU A 87 5.13 4.90 12.56
C LEU A 87 5.84 5.42 13.83
N PRO A 88 5.51 4.96 15.06
CA PRO A 88 6.19 5.45 16.26
C PRO A 88 7.69 5.16 16.29
N THR A 89 8.14 4.05 15.70
CA THR A 89 9.57 3.69 15.65
C THR A 89 10.37 4.63 14.75
N ARG A 90 9.75 5.23 13.73
CA ARG A 90 10.42 6.06 12.72
C ARG A 90 10.20 7.55 12.93
N VAL A 91 9.03 7.93 13.43
CA VAL A 91 8.61 9.33 13.65
C VAL A 91 8.37 9.52 15.14
N PRO A 92 9.37 9.98 15.92
CA PRO A 92 9.18 10.09 17.35
C PRO A 92 8.24 11.25 17.67
N GLY A 93 7.32 11.02 18.61
CA GLY A 93 6.19 11.91 18.86
C GLY A 93 5.00 11.68 17.91
N TYR A 94 4.97 10.54 17.19
CA TYR A 94 3.82 10.14 16.38
C TYR A 94 2.53 10.21 17.19
N ARG A 95 1.50 10.78 16.57
CA ARG A 95 0.12 10.80 17.05
C ARG A 95 -0.80 10.50 15.86
N PRO A 96 -1.93 9.78 16.06
CA PRO A 96 -2.84 9.39 14.97
C PRO A 96 -3.29 10.56 14.08
N SER A 97 -3.43 11.75 14.67
CA SER A 97 -3.84 12.96 13.94
C SER A 97 -2.90 13.37 12.80
N LEU A 98 -1.62 12.97 12.84
CA LEU A 98 -0.67 13.23 11.75
C LEU A 98 -1.01 12.41 10.50
N LEU A 99 -1.43 11.17 10.69
CA LEU A 99 -1.89 10.31 9.60
C LEU A 99 -3.28 10.74 9.11
N ASP A 100 -4.16 11.10 10.04
CA ASP A 100 -5.51 11.58 9.70
C ASP A 100 -5.45 12.84 8.83
N GLU A 101 -4.50 13.74 9.08
CA GLU A 101 -4.28 14.95 8.27
C GLU A 101 -3.93 14.61 6.81
N LEU A 102 -3.07 13.62 6.57
CA LEU A 102 -2.68 13.19 5.22
C LEU A 102 -3.84 12.53 4.46
N ILE A 103 -4.68 11.78 5.17
CA ILE A 103 -5.81 11.08 4.55
C ILE A 103 -6.95 12.07 4.26
N ALA A 104 -7.24 12.98 5.20
CA ALA A 104 -8.29 13.99 5.03
C ALA A 104 -7.93 15.03 3.96
N SER A 105 -6.64 15.36 3.80
CA SER A 105 -6.16 16.23 2.71
C SER A 105 -6.12 15.52 1.35
N GLY A 106 -6.22 14.18 1.33
CA GLY A 106 -6.10 13.38 0.12
C GLY A 106 -4.67 13.25 -0.40
N GLU A 107 -3.65 13.54 0.41
CA GLU A 107 -2.24 13.28 0.07
C GLU A 107 -1.90 11.79 0.14
N VAL A 108 -2.62 11.03 0.97
CA VAL A 108 -2.48 9.59 1.12
C VAL A 108 -3.84 8.92 0.97
N VAL A 109 -3.87 7.84 0.20
CA VAL A 109 -5.00 6.90 0.13
C VAL A 109 -4.63 5.58 0.79
N TRP A 110 -5.65 4.81 1.19
CA TRP A 110 -5.46 3.49 1.79
C TRP A 110 -6.33 2.45 1.11
N VAL A 111 -5.85 1.20 1.14
CA VAL A 111 -6.53 0.02 0.61
C VAL A 111 -6.58 -1.05 1.69
N GLY A 112 -7.77 -1.59 1.91
CA GLY A 112 -7.97 -2.76 2.75
C GLY A 112 -7.71 -4.06 2.01
N ALA A 113 -7.22 -5.06 2.73
CA ALA A 113 -7.16 -6.45 2.30
C ALA A 113 -7.71 -7.33 3.43
N PRO A 114 -8.30 -8.50 3.11
CA PRO A 114 -8.72 -9.44 4.14
C PRO A 114 -7.51 -9.89 4.97
N ALA A 115 -7.77 -10.25 6.22
CA ALA A 115 -6.76 -10.83 7.08
C ALA A 115 -6.24 -12.14 6.47
N GLU A 116 -4.95 -12.41 6.68
CA GLU A 116 -4.31 -13.62 6.19
C GLU A 116 -4.93 -14.85 6.87
N GLY A 117 -5.42 -15.81 6.06
CA GLY A 117 -6.05 -17.03 6.59
C GLY A 117 -7.51 -16.87 7.04
N ALA A 118 -8.13 -15.71 6.83
CA ALA A 118 -9.55 -15.50 7.05
C ALA A 118 -10.38 -16.33 6.04
N ALA A 119 -10.86 -17.50 6.47
CA ALA A 119 -11.81 -18.32 5.72
C ALA A 119 -12.94 -18.76 6.66
N GLY A 120 -14.19 -18.65 6.20
CA GLY A 120 -15.37 -19.00 7.00
C GLY A 120 -15.88 -17.85 7.89
N ALA A 121 -16.66 -18.19 8.92
CA ALA A 121 -17.41 -17.24 9.74
C ALA A 121 -16.53 -16.23 10.52
N ASP A 122 -15.27 -16.59 10.80
CA ASP A 122 -14.33 -15.76 11.58
C ASP A 122 -13.64 -14.66 10.75
N ALA A 123 -13.81 -14.69 9.42
CA ALA A 123 -13.25 -13.70 8.51
C ALA A 123 -13.80 -12.29 8.73
N ALA A 124 -15.06 -12.17 9.19
CA ALA A 124 -15.71 -10.90 9.48
C ALA A 124 -15.24 -10.26 10.81
N SER A 125 -14.69 -11.07 11.72
CA SER A 125 -14.26 -10.63 13.05
C SER A 125 -12.75 -10.35 13.14
N THR A 126 -11.98 -10.82 12.15
CA THR A 126 -10.53 -10.61 12.12
C THR A 126 -10.22 -9.27 11.47
N PRO A 127 -9.56 -8.32 12.15
CA PRO A 127 -9.23 -7.02 11.58
C PRO A 127 -8.35 -7.21 10.34
N GLY A 128 -8.77 -6.60 9.23
CA GLY A 128 -8.06 -6.69 7.96
C GLY A 128 -6.70 -5.99 7.99
N ARG A 129 -6.00 -6.09 6.86
CA ARG A 129 -4.72 -5.42 6.64
C ARG A 129 -4.91 -4.19 5.77
N ILE A 130 -4.05 -3.21 5.93
CA ILE A 130 -4.09 -1.95 5.20
C ILE A 130 -2.73 -1.68 4.61
N ALA A 131 -2.75 -1.23 3.36
CA ALA A 131 -1.62 -0.58 2.71
C ALA A 131 -1.97 0.89 2.45
N PHE A 132 -0.96 1.76 2.55
CA PHE A 132 -1.08 3.18 2.23
C PHE A 132 -0.30 3.49 0.95
N PHE A 133 -0.75 4.52 0.23
CA PHE A 133 -0.16 4.97 -1.02
C PHE A 133 -0.20 6.50 -1.06
N PRO A 134 0.92 7.20 -1.38
CA PRO A 134 0.85 8.59 -1.81
C PRO A 134 -0.06 8.71 -3.02
N THR A 135 -0.97 9.67 -3.04
CA THR A 135 -2.01 9.78 -4.09
C THR A 135 -1.42 10.01 -5.48
N ASP A 136 -0.24 10.62 -5.58
CA ASP A 136 0.47 10.88 -6.83
C ASP A 136 1.39 9.72 -7.27
N SER A 137 1.45 8.64 -6.49
CA SER A 137 2.30 7.51 -6.82
C SER A 137 1.75 6.70 -8.00
N PRO A 138 2.60 6.21 -8.92
CA PRO A 138 2.19 5.29 -9.96
C PRO A 138 1.72 3.92 -9.44
N LEU A 139 2.01 3.59 -8.17
CA LEU A 139 1.53 2.37 -7.52
C LEU A 139 0.17 2.57 -6.82
N ALA A 140 -0.28 3.81 -6.68
CA ALA A 140 -1.55 4.11 -6.07
C ALA A 140 -2.70 3.45 -6.86
N PRO A 141 -3.72 2.90 -6.17
CA PRO A 141 -4.86 2.30 -6.84
C PRO A 141 -5.55 3.37 -7.66
N GLN A 142 -5.74 3.09 -8.95
CA GLN A 142 -6.49 4.00 -9.80
C GLN A 142 -7.97 3.90 -9.42
N PRO A 143 -8.67 5.04 -9.23
CA PRO A 143 -10.11 5.01 -9.05
C PRO A 143 -10.70 4.32 -10.27
N PHE A 144 -11.60 3.38 -10.01
CA PHE A 144 -12.28 2.63 -11.06
C PHE A 144 -12.98 3.60 -12.02
N ALA A 145 -12.35 3.90 -13.16
CA ALA A 145 -12.98 4.69 -14.20
C ALA A 145 -14.06 3.80 -14.81
N GLY A 146 -15.31 4.03 -14.43
CA GLY A 146 -16.46 3.19 -14.84
C GLY A 146 -16.63 3.01 -16.35
N GLN A 147 -15.81 3.63 -17.20
CA GLN A 147 -15.79 3.43 -18.65
C GLN A 147 -15.08 2.13 -19.07
N ASP A 148 -14.11 1.63 -18.31
CA ASP A 148 -13.38 0.39 -18.65
C ASP A 148 -14.16 -0.89 -18.26
N ALA A 149 -15.22 -0.76 -17.46
CA ALA A 149 -16.04 -1.89 -17.00
C ALA A 149 -17.45 -1.93 -17.59
N LEU A 150 -17.94 -0.82 -18.16
CA LEU A 150 -19.20 -0.84 -18.90
C LEU A 150 -19.04 -1.41 -20.32
N GLY A 151 -17.80 -1.70 -20.74
CA GLY A 151 -17.49 -2.51 -21.91
C GLY A 151 -17.03 -3.91 -21.50
N GLU A 152 -17.85 -4.91 -21.78
CA GLU A 152 -17.54 -6.36 -21.81
C GLU A 152 -17.62 -7.20 -20.51
N GLU A 153 -17.19 -6.77 -19.32
CA GLU A 153 -17.06 -7.73 -18.19
C GLU A 153 -18.24 -7.86 -17.22
N VAL A 154 -19.25 -6.98 -17.26
CA VAL A 154 -20.48 -7.17 -16.43
C VAL A 154 -21.29 -8.39 -16.88
N SER A 155 -21.01 -8.95 -18.06
CA SER A 155 -21.72 -10.11 -18.59
C SER A 155 -21.08 -11.47 -18.27
N SER A 156 -19.98 -11.53 -17.50
CA SER A 156 -19.24 -12.80 -17.28
C SER A 156 -18.60 -12.93 -15.89
N MET A 157 -19.33 -12.60 -14.83
CA MET A 157 -18.97 -13.03 -13.47
C MET A 157 -19.58 -14.41 -13.17
N PRO A 158 -18.78 -15.45 -12.87
CA PRO A 158 -19.31 -16.75 -12.46
C PRO A 158 -19.85 -16.65 -11.04
N GLY A 159 -21.17 -16.78 -10.91
CA GLY A 159 -21.94 -16.48 -9.70
C GLY A 159 -23.33 -15.93 -9.99
N CYS A 160 -23.61 -15.54 -11.24
CA CYS A 160 -24.95 -15.29 -11.76
C CYS A 160 -25.73 -16.60 -11.91
N ALA A 161 -26.09 -17.21 -10.78
CA ALA A 161 -27.16 -18.18 -10.71
C ALA A 161 -28.31 -17.55 -9.94
N ASP A 162 -29.43 -17.37 -10.66
CA ASP A 162 -30.81 -17.10 -10.25
C ASP A 162 -31.22 -15.63 -9.92
N GLU A 163 -31.96 -15.05 -10.90
CA GLU A 163 -33.01 -14.00 -10.85
C GLU A 163 -32.74 -12.58 -10.28
N ASP A 164 -32.52 -11.62 -11.20
CA ASP A 164 -32.97 -10.20 -11.26
C ASP A 164 -33.01 -9.25 -10.04
N GLU A 165 -32.55 -9.62 -8.84
CA GLU A 165 -32.48 -8.70 -7.70
C GLU A 165 -31.06 -8.22 -7.40
N LEU A 166 -30.86 -6.91 -7.59
CA LEU A 166 -29.64 -6.21 -7.24
C LEU A 166 -29.36 -6.35 -5.73
N THR A 167 -28.29 -7.05 -5.37
CA THR A 167 -27.86 -7.17 -3.96
C THR A 167 -27.49 -5.81 -3.38
N VAL A 168 -27.54 -5.66 -2.05
CA VAL A 168 -27.11 -4.43 -1.36
C VAL A 168 -25.67 -4.05 -1.73
N ALA A 169 -24.74 -5.01 -1.77
CA ALA A 169 -23.36 -4.77 -2.19
C ALA A 169 -23.25 -4.34 -3.66
N GLY A 170 -24.02 -4.95 -4.56
CA GLY A 170 -24.11 -4.54 -5.96
C GLY A 170 -24.65 -3.12 -6.12
N ALA A 171 -25.68 -2.75 -5.35
CA ALA A 171 -26.24 -1.41 -5.33
C ALA A 171 -25.25 -0.37 -4.80
N VAL A 172 -24.48 -0.69 -3.75
CA VAL A 172 -23.42 0.18 -3.23
C VAL A 172 -22.37 0.46 -4.31
N ARG A 173 -21.86 -0.59 -4.98
CA ARG A 173 -20.92 -0.43 -6.10
C ARG A 173 -21.49 0.46 -7.19
N LEU A 174 -22.75 0.25 -7.59
CA LEU A 174 -23.41 1.03 -8.63
C LEU A 174 -23.57 2.50 -8.25
N VAL A 175 -23.94 2.79 -6.99
CA VAL A 175 -24.07 4.16 -6.49
C VAL A 175 -22.71 4.87 -6.50
N LEU A 176 -21.66 4.22 -5.97
CA LEU A 176 -20.31 4.79 -5.93
C LEU A 176 -19.71 4.97 -7.33
N ALA A 177 -19.89 4.00 -8.23
CA ALA A 177 -19.40 4.11 -9.60
C ALA A 177 -20.06 5.26 -10.39
N ARG A 178 -21.34 5.56 -10.09
CA ARG A 178 -22.08 6.63 -10.78
C ARG A 178 -21.88 8.02 -10.17
N GLN A 179 -21.69 8.11 -8.86
CA GLN A 179 -21.70 9.38 -8.13
C GLN A 179 -20.37 9.73 -7.47
N GLY A 180 -19.42 8.80 -7.45
CA GLY A 180 -18.13 8.96 -6.78
C GLY A 180 -18.24 8.91 -5.25
N ALA A 181 -17.35 9.65 -4.58
CA ALA A 181 -17.31 9.74 -3.13
C ALA A 181 -18.58 10.42 -2.59
N LEU A 182 -19.24 9.75 -1.62
CA LEU A 182 -20.49 10.20 -1.05
C LEU A 182 -20.49 10.03 0.48
N PRO A 183 -21.13 10.95 1.23
CA PRO A 183 -21.42 10.72 2.64
C PRO A 183 -22.31 9.48 2.82
N PHE A 184 -22.12 8.75 3.93
CA PHE A 184 -22.84 7.51 4.21
C PHE A 184 -24.37 7.61 4.04
N ALA A 185 -24.99 8.68 4.56
CA ALA A 185 -26.43 8.90 4.42
C ALA A 185 -26.90 8.99 2.95
N ARG A 186 -26.06 9.53 2.05
CA ARG A 186 -26.37 9.59 0.61
C ARG A 186 -26.21 8.23 -0.07
N ILE A 187 -25.26 7.42 0.38
CA ILE A 187 -25.10 6.04 -0.07
C ILE A 187 -26.35 5.23 0.31
N VAL A 188 -26.77 5.28 1.58
CA VAL A 188 -27.97 4.60 2.07
C VAL A 188 -29.20 4.99 1.25
N GLU A 189 -29.41 6.29 1.03
CA GLU A 189 -30.53 6.78 0.22
C GLU A 189 -30.46 6.28 -1.24
N GLY A 190 -29.28 6.27 -1.85
CA GLY A 190 -29.06 5.73 -3.19
C GLY A 190 -29.38 4.24 -3.29
N VAL A 191 -28.95 3.46 -2.29
CA VAL A 191 -29.20 2.01 -2.21
C VAL A 191 -30.68 1.72 -1.95
N ARG A 192 -31.35 2.49 -1.08
CA ARG A 192 -32.81 2.38 -0.84
C ARG A 192 -33.62 2.57 -2.11
N ARG A 193 -33.22 3.52 -2.97
CA ARG A 193 -33.89 3.72 -4.27
C ARG A 193 -33.69 2.56 -5.24
N ALA A 194 -32.59 1.84 -5.14
CA ALA A 194 -32.25 0.75 -6.05
C ALA A 194 -32.84 -0.60 -5.63
N VAL A 195 -32.90 -0.88 -4.31
CA VAL A 195 -33.21 -2.22 -3.76
C VAL A 195 -34.45 -2.21 -2.84
N GLY A 196 -34.97 -1.04 -2.49
CA GLY A 196 -36.09 -0.85 -1.55
C GLY A 196 -35.64 -0.66 -0.09
N GLU A 197 -36.47 0.02 0.70
CA GLU A 197 -36.15 0.44 2.07
C GLU A 197 -35.99 -0.73 3.06
N GLU A 198 -36.81 -1.78 2.90
CA GLU A 198 -36.79 -2.96 3.79
C GLU A 198 -35.47 -3.74 3.70
N ARG A 199 -34.79 -3.71 2.56
CA ARG A 199 -33.52 -4.41 2.32
C ARG A 199 -32.30 -3.53 2.56
N ALA A 200 -32.46 -2.22 2.45
CA ALA A 200 -31.38 -1.23 2.56
C ALA A 200 -31.37 -0.54 3.93
N GLY A 201 -31.30 -1.34 4.99
CA GLY A 201 -31.03 -0.86 6.34
C GLY A 201 -29.60 -0.30 6.45
N GLU A 202 -29.39 0.70 7.32
CA GLU A 202 -28.07 1.31 7.50
C GLU A 202 -27.00 0.27 7.86
N ARG A 203 -27.33 -0.70 8.72
CA ARG A 203 -26.42 -1.79 9.07
C ARG A 203 -26.00 -2.64 7.86
N ALA A 204 -26.95 -3.01 6.99
CA ALA A 204 -26.66 -3.82 5.82
C ALA A 204 -25.79 -3.07 4.80
N VAL A 205 -26.04 -1.77 4.62
CA VAL A 205 -25.21 -0.90 3.76
C VAL A 205 -23.81 -0.75 4.35
N ALA A 206 -23.69 -0.58 5.66
CA ALA A 206 -22.41 -0.52 6.34
C ALA A 206 -21.65 -1.83 6.17
N GLU A 207 -22.26 -3.00 6.44
CA GLU A 207 -21.63 -4.31 6.28
C GLU A 207 -21.15 -4.54 4.83
N ALA A 208 -21.94 -4.11 3.84
CA ALA A 208 -21.54 -4.15 2.44
C ALA A 208 -20.34 -3.24 2.15
N LEU A 209 -20.32 -2.00 2.67
CA LEU A 209 -19.18 -1.09 2.53
C LEU A 209 -17.92 -1.64 3.21
N ALA A 210 -18.06 -2.24 4.40
CA ALA A 210 -16.96 -2.87 5.12
C ALA A 210 -16.35 -4.02 4.31
N ALA A 211 -17.20 -4.87 3.71
CA ALA A 211 -16.75 -5.94 2.83
C ALA A 211 -16.02 -5.41 1.60
N LEU A 212 -16.56 -4.37 0.93
CA LEU A 212 -15.91 -3.73 -0.21
C LEU A 212 -14.57 -3.08 0.17
N ALA A 213 -14.50 -2.42 1.32
CA ALA A 213 -13.29 -1.79 1.81
C ALA A 213 -12.18 -2.82 2.09
N TRP A 214 -12.52 -3.95 2.73
CA TRP A 214 -11.57 -5.03 2.95
C TRP A 214 -11.25 -5.83 1.69
N ALA A 215 -12.10 -5.80 0.66
CA ALA A 215 -11.77 -6.31 -0.67
C ALA A 215 -10.87 -5.35 -1.48
N GLY A 216 -10.62 -4.14 -0.97
CA GLY A 216 -9.84 -3.11 -1.65
C GLY A 216 -10.60 -2.39 -2.76
N GLU A 217 -11.92 -2.54 -2.81
CA GLU A 217 -12.80 -1.95 -3.84
C GLU A 217 -13.40 -0.59 -3.42
N ALA A 218 -13.32 -0.26 -2.13
CA ALA A 218 -13.78 1.01 -1.58
C ALA A 218 -12.75 1.57 -0.59
N THR A 219 -12.73 2.89 -0.44
CA THR A 219 -11.88 3.59 0.53
C THR A 219 -12.64 4.80 1.11
N SER A 220 -12.08 5.42 2.14
CA SER A 220 -12.63 6.62 2.79
C SER A 220 -11.53 7.59 3.20
N ASP A 221 -11.89 8.85 3.39
CA ASP A 221 -11.05 9.93 3.90
C ASP A 221 -10.86 9.88 5.44
N VAL A 222 -11.33 8.82 6.09
CA VAL A 222 -11.23 8.61 7.55
C VAL A 222 -10.83 7.16 7.86
N LEU A 223 -10.04 6.96 8.93
CA LEU A 223 -9.59 5.65 9.43
C LEU A 223 -10.39 5.09 10.61
N ALA A 224 -11.55 5.67 10.95
CA ALA A 224 -12.34 5.24 12.11
C ALA A 224 -12.76 3.77 12.01
N PHE A 225 -13.28 3.37 10.84
CA PHE A 225 -13.65 1.99 10.53
C PHE A 225 -12.48 0.99 10.67
N PRO A 226 -11.34 1.19 9.97
CA PRO A 226 -10.23 0.26 10.09
C PRO A 226 -9.61 0.20 11.49
N ARG A 227 -9.59 1.31 12.25
CA ARG A 227 -9.10 1.34 13.64
C ARG A 227 -10.01 0.58 14.61
N ALA A 228 -11.32 0.58 14.35
CA ALA A 228 -12.28 -0.21 15.12
C ALA A 228 -12.16 -1.73 14.84
N GLY A 229 -11.44 -2.12 13.79
CA GLY A 229 -11.29 -3.52 13.37
C GLY A 229 -12.49 -4.07 12.61
N GLY A 230 -13.46 -3.21 12.23
CA GLY A 230 -14.73 -3.61 11.64
C GLY A 230 -15.87 -2.68 12.07
N LEU A 231 -17.10 -3.13 11.80
CA LEU A 231 -18.35 -2.47 12.23
C LEU A 231 -18.87 -3.03 13.55
#